data_AF-A0A3P8QQ72-F1
#
_entry.id   AF-A0A3P8QQ72-F1
#
_cell.length_a   1.000
_cell.length_b   1.000
_cell.length_c   1.000
_cell.angle_alpha   90.00
_cell.angle_beta   90.00
_cell.angle_gamma   90.00
#
_symmetry.space_group_name_H-M   'P 1'
#
loop_
_entity.id
_entity.type
_entity.pdbx_description
1 polymer ?
#
loop_
_entity_poly.entity_id
_entity_poly.type
_entity_poly.pdbx_seq_one_letter_code
_entity_poly.pdbx_strand_id
1 'polypeptide(L)'
;MAPFGKNFLKARMKNRTKDAEPVVGKEIQVTVCNEEKVVCGVTKHTTCADMIQALLDDHKSVPESKRLLDGEPKDFCLVERWKGFERALPPLTRILRLWYAWGDQRPFIQFILVKTSDFVPQPAKKGGKCKGAKLKRCEHGRAQYSQSLPAEKQKRMVKKAFRKLEKLHMESKSSLGAEEIDQMVQLILNQDHTIREQIQRIRELDSEIERIELQVQQETKSETSLAQACSPNSEAHIEEQLQEYLYTSDGVVQLDMEVQRHQELILQLSHEIDAELRKASLALAQDEDQEGMATGSWIPADTDEAFYTAEIKRLRGELNHSLFTGVSIHNQAAEIDKQIKYFDNTLVSKDQECWQLAAQLSSLQITDSTEEEQPITVQGKSETQCGISQTVKLKHTLSPLDITDTDSDTGISSTHSQDSLSPCLDFPPPLDTDV
;
A
#
# COMPACT_ATOMS: atom_id res chain seq x y z
N MET A 1 43.62 15.18 24.40
CA MET A 1 42.43 14.51 23.82
C MET A 1 41.24 15.42 24.02
N ALA A 2 40.46 15.73 22.98
CA ALA A 2 39.31 16.62 23.12
C ALA A 2 38.13 15.93 23.84
N PRO A 3 37.34 16.66 24.65
CA PRO A 3 36.10 16.12 25.20
C PRO A 3 35.05 16.03 24.09
N PHE A 4 34.59 14.82 23.78
CA PHE A 4 33.46 14.65 22.87
C PHE A 4 32.18 15.19 23.51
N GLY A 5 31.78 16.40 23.09
CA GLY A 5 30.67 17.15 23.67
C GLY A 5 29.33 16.44 23.53
N LYS A 6 28.41 16.72 24.46
CA LYS A 6 27.10 16.04 24.61
C LYS A 6 26.08 16.35 23.50
N ASN A 7 26.49 17.05 22.43
CA ASN A 7 25.60 17.85 21.58
C ASN A 7 25.54 17.36 20.11
N PHE A 8 26.08 16.17 19.79
CA PHE A 8 26.12 15.63 18.42
C PHE A 8 24.83 14.89 18.00
N LEU A 9 23.99 14.48 18.95
CA LEU A 9 22.70 13.87 18.65
C LEU A 9 21.69 14.97 18.34
N LYS A 10 21.17 14.99 17.11
CA LYS A 10 20.06 15.85 16.69
C LYS A 10 18.87 14.96 16.34
N ALA A 11 17.75 15.11 17.05
CA ALA A 11 16.47 14.55 16.60
C ALA A 11 15.82 15.50 15.58
N ARG A 12 15.00 14.95 14.68
CA ARG A 12 14.15 15.70 13.74
C ARG A 12 12.90 14.90 13.38
N MET A 13 11.83 15.58 12.95
CA MET A 13 10.68 14.94 12.31
C MET A 13 11.09 14.30 10.99
N LYS A 14 10.64 13.06 10.73
CA LYS A 14 10.94 12.30 9.50
C LYS A 14 10.49 13.02 8.21
N ASN A 15 9.41 13.80 8.31
CA ASN A 15 8.81 14.52 7.19
C ASN A 15 9.33 15.97 7.02
N ARG A 16 10.28 16.42 7.86
CA ARG A 16 10.91 17.73 7.67
C ARG A 16 11.85 17.67 6.47
N THR A 17 11.75 18.64 5.58
CA THR A 17 12.42 18.70 4.26
C THR A 17 13.94 18.46 4.32
N LYS A 18 14.52 18.07 3.17
CA LYS A 18 15.96 17.77 2.95
C LYS A 18 16.88 19.01 3.04
N ASP A 19 16.63 19.90 3.99
CA ASP A 19 17.25 21.22 4.12
C ASP A 19 17.87 21.40 5.51
N ALA A 20 18.75 20.46 5.84
CA ALA A 20 19.60 20.46 7.03
C ALA A 20 20.92 19.78 6.66
N GLU A 21 22.03 20.29 7.20
CA GLU A 21 23.40 19.82 6.92
C GLU A 21 23.53 18.28 6.98
N PRO A 22 24.41 17.66 6.19
CA PRO A 22 24.69 16.23 6.27
C PRO A 22 25.38 15.88 7.61
N VAL A 23 24.56 15.61 8.64
CA VAL A 23 25.03 15.25 9.99
C VAL A 23 25.80 13.94 9.95
N VAL A 24 27.13 14.03 10.00
CA VAL A 24 28.06 12.89 9.92
C VAL A 24 27.80 11.89 11.04
N GLY A 25 27.10 10.81 10.72
CA GLY A 25 26.77 9.74 11.66
C GLY A 25 25.74 8.77 11.07
N LYS A 26 25.23 7.86 11.91
CA LYS A 26 24.13 6.96 11.52
C LYS A 26 22.81 7.45 12.09
N GLU A 27 21.73 7.17 11.38
CA GLU A 27 20.38 7.54 11.75
C GLU A 27 19.63 6.35 12.36
N ILE A 28 18.78 6.60 13.35
CA ILE A 28 17.84 5.62 13.91
C ILE A 28 16.45 6.27 14.00
N GLN A 29 15.43 5.57 13.51
CA GLN A 29 14.03 6.01 13.57
C GLN A 29 13.41 5.65 14.93
N VAL A 30 12.62 6.57 15.51
CA VAL A 30 11.93 6.41 16.79
C VAL A 30 10.54 7.04 16.71
N THR A 31 9.52 6.28 17.08
CA THR A 31 8.15 6.80 17.22
C THR A 31 7.96 7.47 18.59
N VAL A 32 7.36 8.65 18.61
CA VAL A 32 7.17 9.49 19.79
C VAL A 32 5.77 10.10 19.75
N CYS A 33 4.88 9.76 20.68
CA CYS A 33 3.49 10.28 20.70
C CYS A 33 2.77 10.19 19.33
N ASN A 34 2.93 9.04 18.66
CA ASN A 34 2.46 8.76 17.28
C ASN A 34 3.16 9.55 16.14
N GLU A 35 4.12 10.42 16.43
CA GLU A 35 4.99 11.05 15.43
C GLU A 35 6.23 10.19 15.12
N GLU A 36 6.66 10.10 13.86
CA GLU A 36 7.93 9.48 13.50
C GLU A 36 9.08 10.49 13.51
N LYS A 37 10.04 10.30 14.42
CA LYS A 37 11.27 11.09 14.53
C LYS A 37 12.50 10.28 14.13
N VAL A 38 13.55 10.98 13.68
CA VAL A 38 14.84 10.41 13.29
C VAL A 38 15.92 11.03 14.17
N VAL A 39 16.69 10.20 14.87
CA VAL A 39 17.87 10.65 15.64
C VAL A 39 19.10 10.47 14.77
N CYS A 40 19.72 11.59 14.41
CA CYS A 40 20.93 11.67 13.59
C CYS A 40 22.18 11.70 14.51
N GLY A 41 23.34 11.33 13.97
CA GLY A 41 24.61 11.38 14.72
C GLY A 41 24.88 10.21 15.67
N VAL A 42 24.16 9.09 15.54
CA VAL A 42 24.27 7.95 16.47
C VAL A 42 25.63 7.26 16.34
N THR A 43 26.30 7.03 17.48
CA THR A 43 27.65 6.45 17.56
C THR A 43 27.68 5.09 18.26
N LYS A 44 28.84 4.41 18.22
CA LYS A 44 29.09 3.15 18.98
C LYS A 44 29.08 3.30 20.51
N HIS A 45 29.03 4.53 21.02
CA HIS A 45 28.98 4.85 22.45
C HIS A 45 27.59 5.33 22.91
N THR A 46 26.76 5.84 22.00
CA THR A 46 25.41 6.35 22.26
C THR A 46 24.53 5.30 22.95
N THR A 47 23.96 5.68 24.08
CA THR A 47 23.03 4.88 24.89
C THR A 47 21.57 5.29 24.67
N CYS A 48 20.63 4.47 25.14
CA CYS A 48 19.21 4.82 25.13
C CYS A 48 18.93 6.10 25.96
N ALA A 49 19.65 6.34 27.07
CA ALA A 49 19.55 7.59 27.82
C ALA A 49 19.93 8.82 26.98
N ASP A 50 21.01 8.73 26.19
CA ASP A 50 21.43 9.83 25.31
C ASP A 50 20.41 10.10 24.19
N MET A 51 19.72 9.07 23.70
CA MET A 51 18.62 9.23 22.74
C MET A 51 17.38 9.86 23.36
N ILE A 52 16.98 9.43 24.56
CA ILE A 52 15.84 9.99 25.29
C ILE A 52 16.08 11.48 25.54
N GLN A 53 17.30 11.85 25.97
CA GLN A 53 17.73 13.24 26.10
C GLN A 53 17.57 14.02 24.78
N ALA A 54 18.10 13.51 23.66
CA ALA A 54 18.03 14.19 22.36
C ALA A 54 16.59 14.36 21.83
N LEU A 55 15.71 13.38 22.08
CA LEU A 55 14.29 13.44 21.69
C LEU A 55 13.51 14.45 22.55
N LEU A 56 13.80 14.52 23.85
CA LEU A 56 13.20 15.50 24.75
C LEU A 56 13.70 16.93 24.48
N ASP A 57 14.97 17.11 24.11
CA ASP A 57 15.53 18.44 23.83
C ASP A 57 15.08 19.00 22.47
N ASP A 58 14.88 18.17 21.45
CA ASP A 58 14.13 18.54 20.23
C ASP A 58 12.69 18.97 20.59
N HIS A 59 11.99 18.17 21.40
CA HIS A 59 10.63 18.49 21.82
C HIS A 59 10.51 19.78 22.65
N LYS A 60 11.51 20.13 23.47
CA LYS A 60 11.57 21.44 24.17
C LYS A 60 11.75 22.62 23.21
N SER A 61 12.39 22.42 22.06
CA SER A 61 12.55 23.47 21.03
C SER A 61 11.24 23.78 20.28
N VAL A 62 10.23 22.91 20.39
CA VAL A 62 8.88 23.12 19.84
C VAL A 62 8.07 24.07 20.76
N PRO A 63 7.22 24.97 20.20
CA PRO A 63 6.35 25.86 20.98
C PRO A 63 5.45 25.13 21.99
N GLU A 64 5.18 25.80 23.11
CA GLU A 64 4.51 25.21 24.29
C GLU A 64 3.10 24.69 24.01
N SER A 65 2.37 25.31 23.07
CA SER A 65 1.05 24.86 22.63
C SER A 65 1.04 23.51 21.90
N LYS A 66 2.19 22.89 21.65
CA LYS A 66 2.33 21.54 21.06
C LYS A 66 3.17 20.58 21.91
N ARG A 67 3.51 20.93 23.15
CA ARG A 67 4.34 20.06 24.01
C ARG A 67 3.51 18.93 24.64
N LEU A 68 3.63 17.73 24.09
CA LEU A 68 3.00 16.50 24.61
C LEU A 68 3.88 15.76 25.63
N LEU A 69 5.22 15.88 25.53
CA LEU A 69 6.18 15.37 26.51
C LEU A 69 6.64 16.46 27.49
N ASP A 70 6.38 16.25 28.78
CA ASP A 70 7.05 16.94 29.89
C ASP A 70 7.47 15.94 30.98
N GLY A 71 8.57 16.23 31.67
CA GLY A 71 9.23 15.34 32.64
C GLY A 71 10.75 15.24 32.48
N GLU A 72 11.42 14.52 33.38
CA GLU A 72 12.85 14.25 33.28
C GLU A 72 13.17 13.11 32.29
N PRO A 73 14.39 13.04 31.73
CA PRO A 73 14.86 11.89 30.94
C PRO A 73 14.86 10.54 31.66
N LYS A 74 14.63 10.52 32.99
CA LYS A 74 14.48 9.31 33.81
C LYS A 74 13.04 8.76 33.77
N ASP A 75 12.06 9.62 33.47
CA ASP A 75 10.64 9.30 33.49
C ASP A 75 10.17 8.62 32.19
N PHE A 76 11.07 8.48 31.21
CA PHE A 76 10.82 7.84 29.92
C PHE A 76 11.74 6.64 29.69
N CYS A 77 11.26 5.69 28.90
CA CYS A 77 12.03 4.54 28.44
C CYS A 77 11.88 4.36 26.92
N LEU A 78 12.90 3.77 26.30
CA LEU A 78 12.86 3.41 24.88
C LEU A 78 12.46 1.94 24.78
N VAL A 79 11.40 1.64 24.05
CA VAL A 79 10.86 0.28 23.87
C VAL A 79 11.28 -0.25 22.50
N GLU A 80 11.83 -1.46 22.43
CA GLU A 80 11.94 -2.20 21.16
C GLU A 80 10.64 -3.01 20.92
N ARG A 81 10.05 -2.88 19.72
CA ARG A 81 8.86 -3.61 19.27
C ARG A 81 9.17 -4.40 17.99
N TRP A 82 8.89 -5.70 17.99
CA TRP A 82 9.01 -6.58 16.82
C TRP A 82 8.03 -7.77 16.93
N LYS A 83 7.23 -8.04 15.88
CA LYS A 83 6.28 -9.18 15.80
C LYS A 83 5.42 -9.39 17.07
N GLY A 84 4.93 -8.31 17.68
CA GLY A 84 4.10 -8.36 18.90
C GLY A 84 4.87 -8.55 20.21
N PHE A 85 6.20 -8.71 20.17
CA PHE A 85 7.05 -8.61 21.35
C PHE A 85 7.41 -7.15 21.60
N GLU A 86 7.27 -6.70 22.85
CA GLU A 86 7.64 -5.37 23.31
C GLU A 86 8.54 -5.46 24.54
N ARG A 87 9.58 -4.63 24.57
CA ARG A 87 10.57 -4.64 25.67
C ARG A 87 11.18 -3.28 25.90
N ALA A 88 10.99 -2.74 27.10
CA ALA A 88 11.72 -1.55 27.55
C ALA A 88 13.23 -1.84 27.64
N LEU A 89 14.02 -0.97 27.03
CA LEU A 89 15.47 -1.05 26.98
C LEU A 89 16.09 -0.38 28.22
N PRO A 90 17.02 -1.05 28.94
CA PRO A 90 17.75 -0.41 30.03
C PRO A 90 18.46 0.88 29.56
N PRO A 91 18.47 1.98 30.34
CA PRO A 91 18.99 3.27 29.88
C PRO A 91 20.44 3.25 29.36
N LEU A 92 21.29 2.38 29.91
CA LEU A 92 22.70 2.20 29.51
C LEU A 92 22.90 1.31 28.27
N THR A 93 21.82 0.83 27.64
CA THR A 93 21.89 -0.02 26.44
C THR A 93 22.45 0.81 25.28
N ARG A 94 23.53 0.33 24.64
CA ARG A 94 24.12 1.02 23.49
C ARG A 94 23.30 0.74 22.24
N ILE A 95 22.45 1.69 21.83
CA ILE A 95 21.46 1.50 20.78
C ILE A 95 22.07 0.95 19.48
N LEU A 96 23.23 1.46 19.05
CA LEU A 96 23.85 1.06 17.79
C LEU A 96 24.34 -0.40 17.82
N ARG A 97 24.68 -0.94 19.01
CA ARG A 97 25.00 -2.37 19.16
C ARG A 97 23.75 -3.23 19.06
N LEU A 98 22.64 -2.78 19.65
CA LEU A 98 21.34 -3.46 19.57
C LEU A 98 20.85 -3.51 18.11
N TRP A 99 20.87 -2.36 17.42
CA TRP A 99 20.52 -2.24 16.01
C TRP A 99 21.32 -3.17 15.10
N TYR A 100 22.63 -3.33 15.35
CA TYR A 100 23.41 -4.32 14.58
C TYR A 100 23.08 -5.77 14.96
N ALA A 101 22.84 -6.09 16.23
CA ALA A 101 22.54 -7.45 16.70
C ALA A 101 21.26 -8.03 16.07
N TRP A 102 20.32 -7.17 15.67
CA TRP A 102 19.09 -7.56 14.97
C TRP A 102 19.27 -7.95 13.49
N GLY A 103 20.49 -7.89 12.94
CA GLY A 103 20.81 -8.44 11.61
C GLY A 103 19.93 -7.87 10.50
N ASP A 104 19.35 -8.75 9.69
CA ASP A 104 18.50 -8.38 8.54
C ASP A 104 17.06 -8.07 8.94
N GLN A 105 16.70 -8.22 10.23
CA GLN A 105 15.37 -7.87 10.75
C GLN A 105 15.23 -6.38 11.08
N ARG A 106 16.32 -5.59 11.01
CA ARG A 106 16.35 -4.12 11.22
C ARG A 106 15.14 -3.34 10.68
N PRO A 107 14.71 -3.46 9.40
CA PRO A 107 13.59 -2.68 8.88
C PRO A 107 12.22 -2.99 9.52
N PHE A 108 12.10 -4.11 10.26
CA PHE A 108 10.85 -4.53 10.91
C PHE A 108 10.79 -4.17 12.41
N ILE A 109 11.81 -3.49 12.95
CA ILE A 109 11.92 -3.18 14.37
C ILE A 109 11.65 -1.70 14.59
N GLN A 110 10.67 -1.43 15.44
CA GLN A 110 10.30 -0.08 15.84
C GLN A 110 10.92 0.22 17.21
N PHE A 111 11.55 1.38 17.35
CA PHE A 111 11.86 1.97 18.65
C PHE A 111 10.78 2.97 19.00
N ILE A 112 10.24 2.92 20.21
CA ILE A 112 9.13 3.77 20.65
C ILE A 112 9.52 4.43 21.97
N LEU A 113 9.38 5.76 22.06
CA LEU A 113 9.55 6.48 23.32
C LEU A 113 8.24 6.43 24.12
N VAL A 114 8.29 5.84 25.32
CA VAL A 114 7.13 5.65 26.20
C VAL A 114 7.46 6.20 27.59
N LYS A 115 6.48 6.74 28.32
CA LYS A 115 6.66 7.14 29.70
C LYS A 115 6.70 5.91 30.60
N THR A 116 7.63 5.86 31.56
CA THR A 116 7.88 4.72 32.44
C THR A 116 6.69 4.41 33.38
N SER A 117 5.80 5.38 33.61
CA SER A 117 4.51 5.16 34.28
C SER A 117 3.51 4.35 33.45
N ASP A 118 3.59 4.46 32.13
CA ASP A 118 2.56 4.00 31.19
C ASP A 118 2.96 2.65 30.57
N PHE A 119 4.27 2.35 30.55
CA PHE A 119 4.80 1.04 30.17
C PHE A 119 4.53 -0.02 31.25
N VAL A 120 3.36 -0.65 31.21
CA VAL A 120 3.09 -1.90 31.92
C VAL A 120 3.78 -3.06 31.17
N PRO A 121 4.80 -3.75 31.75
CA PRO A 121 5.46 -4.84 31.06
C PRO A 121 4.49 -6.02 30.86
N GLN A 122 4.12 -6.31 29.62
CA GLN A 122 3.20 -7.40 29.30
C GLN A 122 3.76 -8.75 29.80
N PRO A 123 3.11 -9.42 30.77
CA PRO A 123 3.59 -10.71 31.26
C PRO A 123 3.28 -11.78 30.21
N ALA A 124 4.29 -12.31 29.53
CA ALA A 124 4.14 -13.36 28.52
C ALA A 124 3.40 -14.59 29.08
N LYS A 125 2.11 -14.72 28.77
CA LYS A 125 1.20 -15.70 29.39
C LYS A 125 1.38 -17.13 28.83
N LYS A 126 2.44 -17.82 29.25
CA LYS A 126 2.51 -19.28 29.59
C LYS A 126 3.96 -19.79 29.63
N GLY A 127 4.28 -20.62 30.63
CA GLY A 127 5.44 -21.53 30.57
C GLY A 127 6.28 -21.64 31.84
N GLY A 128 6.11 -22.73 32.59
CA GLY A 128 7.12 -23.24 33.54
C GLY A 128 7.18 -22.60 34.94
N LYS A 129 7.06 -23.46 35.97
CA LYS A 129 7.44 -23.10 37.34
C LYS A 129 8.97 -23.13 37.49
N CYS A 130 9.64 -21.99 37.52
CA CYS A 130 11.03 -21.92 38.00
C CYS A 130 11.10 -21.44 39.46
N LYS A 131 11.86 -22.17 40.29
CA LYS A 131 12.06 -21.84 41.71
C LYS A 131 13.24 -20.87 41.88
N GLY A 132 13.01 -19.80 42.61
CA GLY A 132 14.00 -19.24 43.55
C GLY A 132 15.05 -18.27 43.01
N ALA A 133 14.82 -16.99 43.29
CA ALA A 133 15.88 -16.01 43.54
C ALA A 133 15.53 -15.24 44.82
N LYS A 134 16.20 -15.54 45.94
CA LYS A 134 15.98 -14.82 47.22
C LYS A 134 16.78 -13.52 47.23
N LEU A 135 16.11 -12.38 47.32
CA LEU A 135 16.74 -11.15 47.83
C LEU A 135 16.60 -11.13 49.37
N LYS A 136 17.70 -11.34 50.10
CA LYS A 136 17.73 -11.19 51.57
C LYS A 136 17.84 -9.70 51.94
N ARG A 137 16.99 -9.20 52.86
CA ARG A 137 17.37 -8.38 54.04
C ARG A 137 16.14 -7.87 54.82
N CYS A 138 15.70 -8.61 55.83
CA CYS A 138 15.63 -8.15 57.22
C CYS A 138 15.26 -9.37 58.08
N GLU A 139 15.78 -9.47 59.30
CA GLU A 139 15.66 -10.70 60.11
C GLU A 139 15.51 -10.34 61.60
N HIS A 140 14.83 -11.21 62.35
CA HIS A 140 14.72 -11.19 63.82
C HIS A 140 13.96 -10.02 64.47
N GLY A 141 12.63 -10.12 64.45
CA GLY A 141 11.73 -9.44 65.38
C GLY A 141 10.56 -10.32 65.82
N ARG A 142 10.55 -10.75 67.09
CA ARG A 142 9.37 -11.34 67.80
C ARG A 142 8.85 -12.71 67.34
N ALA A 143 9.71 -13.71 67.21
CA ALA A 143 9.33 -15.13 67.05
C ALA A 143 9.17 -15.88 68.40
N GLN A 144 8.37 -15.36 69.33
CA GLN A 144 7.98 -16.02 70.59
C GLN A 144 6.50 -15.72 70.91
N TYR A 145 5.89 -16.50 71.82
CA TYR A 145 4.45 -16.61 72.10
C TYR A 145 3.62 -17.46 71.13
N SER A 146 4.15 -18.61 70.71
CA SER A 146 3.33 -19.77 70.34
C SER A 146 2.79 -20.51 71.59
N GLN A 147 2.17 -19.78 72.53
CA GLN A 147 1.38 -20.38 73.61
C GLN A 147 -0.07 -20.50 73.16
N SER A 148 -0.66 -21.68 73.34
CA SER A 148 -2.04 -21.98 72.99
C SER A 148 -3.02 -21.16 73.84
N LEU A 149 -3.49 -20.04 73.30
CA LEU A 149 -4.58 -19.27 73.93
C LEU A 149 -5.83 -20.16 74.04
N PRO A 150 -6.56 -20.13 75.18
CA PRO A 150 -7.80 -20.88 75.33
C PRO A 150 -8.76 -20.66 74.15
N ALA A 151 -9.35 -21.75 73.65
CA ALA A 151 -10.08 -21.75 72.38
C ALA A 151 -11.22 -20.71 72.31
N GLU A 152 -11.78 -20.30 73.45
CA GLU A 152 -12.74 -19.19 73.52
C GLU A 152 -12.13 -17.82 73.17
N LYS A 153 -10.91 -17.53 73.63
CA LYS A 153 -10.19 -16.29 73.27
C LYS A 153 -9.88 -16.29 71.78
N GLN A 154 -9.48 -17.44 71.22
CA GLN A 154 -9.30 -17.60 69.78
C GLN A 154 -10.62 -17.42 69.02
N LYS A 155 -11.73 -18.06 69.43
CA LYS A 155 -13.08 -17.86 68.85
C LYS A 155 -13.53 -16.39 68.94
N ARG A 156 -13.22 -15.66 70.02
CA ARG A 156 -13.51 -14.22 70.16
C ARG A 156 -12.63 -13.36 69.24
N MET A 157 -11.34 -13.68 69.08
CA MET A 157 -10.47 -13.00 68.09
C MET A 157 -10.93 -13.26 66.66
N VAL A 158 -11.26 -14.51 66.32
CA VAL A 158 -11.78 -14.90 65.00
C VAL A 158 -13.10 -14.19 64.71
N LYS A 159 -14.05 -14.13 65.65
CA LYS A 159 -15.27 -13.32 65.48
C LYS A 159 -15.01 -11.82 65.36
N LYS A 160 -13.99 -11.26 66.04
CA LYS A 160 -13.55 -9.87 65.83
C LYS A 160 -12.89 -9.66 64.46
N ALA A 161 -12.10 -10.62 63.98
CA ALA A 161 -11.46 -10.58 62.67
C ALA A 161 -12.50 -10.65 61.55
N PHE A 162 -13.45 -11.58 61.62
CA PHE A 162 -14.59 -11.64 60.70
C PHE A 162 -15.41 -10.36 60.73
N ARG A 163 -15.79 -9.82 61.90
CA ARG A 163 -16.49 -8.52 61.98
C ARG A 163 -15.67 -7.34 61.44
N LYS A 164 -14.34 -7.38 61.52
CA LYS A 164 -13.49 -6.33 60.92
C LYS A 164 -13.38 -6.49 59.40
N LEU A 165 -13.30 -7.72 58.90
CA LEU A 165 -13.32 -8.04 57.46
C LEU A 165 -14.68 -7.68 56.84
N GLU A 166 -15.77 -8.04 57.52
CA GLU A 166 -17.15 -7.68 57.19
C GLU A 166 -17.34 -6.16 57.17
N LYS A 167 -16.84 -5.43 58.18
CA LYS A 167 -16.88 -3.97 58.17
C LYS A 167 -16.09 -3.37 57.01
N LEU A 168 -14.86 -3.85 56.76
CA LEU A 168 -14.05 -3.42 55.61
C LEU A 168 -14.70 -3.75 54.26
N HIS A 169 -15.41 -4.87 54.15
CA HIS A 169 -16.12 -5.29 52.95
C HIS A 169 -17.41 -4.49 52.70
N MET A 170 -18.07 -3.98 53.75
CA MET A 170 -19.10 -2.96 53.61
C MET A 170 -18.49 -1.60 53.22
N GLU A 171 -17.39 -1.21 53.87
CA GLU A 171 -16.69 0.07 53.66
C GLU A 171 -16.07 0.18 52.26
N SER A 172 -15.61 -0.95 51.68
CA SER A 172 -15.20 -1.03 50.27
C SER A 172 -16.37 -1.01 49.28
N LYS A 173 -17.52 -1.61 49.65
CA LYS A 173 -18.75 -1.55 48.84
C LYS A 173 -19.41 -0.17 48.84
N SER A 174 -19.12 0.66 49.85
CA SER A 174 -19.50 2.07 49.91
C SER A 174 -18.40 3.02 49.41
N SER A 175 -17.45 2.54 48.60
CA SER A 175 -16.39 3.37 48.01
C SER A 175 -16.62 3.54 46.51
N LEU A 176 -16.43 4.76 45.98
CA LEU A 176 -16.75 5.14 44.60
C LEU A 176 -16.19 4.15 43.56
N GLY A 177 -14.96 3.66 43.79
CA GLY A 177 -14.27 2.74 42.90
C GLY A 177 -14.96 1.39 42.71
N ALA A 178 -15.90 0.98 43.57
CA ALA A 178 -16.72 -0.21 43.32
C ALA A 178 -17.71 0.03 42.18
N GLU A 179 -18.35 1.21 42.15
CA GLU A 179 -19.29 1.59 41.09
C GLU A 179 -18.55 1.94 39.79
N GLU A 180 -17.36 2.54 39.85
CA GLU A 180 -16.49 2.74 38.69
C GLU A 180 -16.04 1.41 38.06
N ILE A 181 -15.74 0.40 38.88
CA ILE A 181 -15.39 -0.95 38.40
C ILE A 181 -16.60 -1.64 37.75
N ASP A 182 -17.79 -1.59 38.36
CA ASP A 182 -18.99 -2.17 37.75
C ASP A 182 -19.39 -1.45 36.45
N GLN A 183 -19.27 -0.11 36.38
CA GLN A 183 -19.44 0.67 35.15
C GLN A 183 -18.43 0.26 34.07
N MET A 184 -17.15 0.11 34.42
CA MET A 184 -16.11 -0.35 33.50
C MET A 184 -16.35 -1.80 33.03
N VAL A 185 -16.81 -2.70 33.91
CA VAL A 185 -17.20 -4.07 33.52
C VAL A 185 -18.39 -4.04 32.58
N GLN A 186 -19.40 -3.21 32.84
CA GLN A 186 -20.58 -3.08 31.97
C GLN A 186 -20.21 -2.46 30.61
N LEU A 187 -19.30 -1.48 30.58
CA LEU A 187 -18.75 -0.93 29.34
C LEU A 187 -17.97 -1.99 28.54
N ILE A 188 -17.14 -2.80 29.20
CA ILE A 188 -16.39 -3.90 28.57
C ILE A 188 -17.36 -4.96 28.01
N LEU A 189 -18.44 -5.30 28.72
CA LEU A 189 -19.47 -6.23 28.23
C LEU A 189 -20.23 -5.67 27.03
N ASN A 190 -20.56 -4.39 27.04
CA ASN A 190 -21.19 -3.72 25.89
C ASN A 190 -20.25 -3.69 24.67
N GLN A 191 -18.97 -3.34 24.87
CA GLN A 191 -17.96 -3.36 23.81
C GLN A 191 -17.72 -4.78 23.26
N ASP A 192 -17.62 -5.78 24.13
CA ASP A 192 -17.50 -7.20 23.74
C ASP A 192 -18.72 -7.67 22.94
N HIS A 193 -19.93 -7.23 23.29
CA HIS A 193 -21.13 -7.48 22.51
C HIS A 193 -21.07 -6.81 21.12
N THR A 194 -20.72 -5.52 21.02
CA THR A 194 -20.54 -4.82 19.74
C THR A 194 -19.46 -5.45 18.87
N ILE A 195 -18.35 -5.90 19.45
CA ILE A 195 -17.27 -6.60 18.73
C ILE A 195 -17.78 -7.94 18.18
N ARG A 196 -18.59 -8.69 18.94
CA ARG A 196 -19.22 -9.92 18.45
C ARG A 196 -20.20 -9.66 17.31
N GLU A 197 -21.01 -8.60 17.41
CA GLU A 197 -21.89 -8.18 16.31
C GLU A 197 -21.10 -7.78 15.06
N GLN A 198 -20.02 -7.01 15.20
CA GLN A 198 -19.18 -6.59 14.08
C GLN A 198 -18.52 -7.80 13.41
N ILE A 199 -17.96 -8.75 14.18
CA ILE A 199 -17.40 -10.00 13.64
C ILE A 199 -18.48 -10.83 12.92
N GLN A 200 -19.71 -10.83 13.42
CA GLN A 200 -20.82 -11.54 12.78
C GLN A 200 -21.24 -10.86 11.47
N ARG A 201 -21.39 -9.52 11.44
CA ARG A 201 -21.68 -8.75 10.21
C ARG A 201 -20.56 -8.87 9.18
N ILE A 202 -19.29 -8.89 9.60
CA ILE A 202 -18.15 -9.12 8.69
C ILE A 202 -18.30 -10.48 8.02
N ARG A 203 -18.57 -11.56 8.76
CA ARG A 203 -18.79 -12.90 8.18
C ARG A 203 -20.01 -12.96 7.26
N GLU A 204 -21.07 -12.23 7.57
CA GLU A 204 -22.26 -12.13 6.74
C GLU A 204 -21.97 -11.38 5.43
N LEU A 205 -21.13 -10.35 5.46
CA LEU A 205 -20.63 -9.63 4.29
C LEU A 205 -19.62 -10.48 3.49
N ASP A 206 -18.69 -11.18 4.13
CA ASP A 206 -17.76 -12.13 3.48
C ASP A 206 -18.56 -13.21 2.71
N SER A 207 -19.63 -13.72 3.32
CA SER A 207 -20.54 -14.72 2.71
C SER A 207 -21.39 -14.12 1.57
N GLU A 208 -21.69 -12.82 1.60
CA GLU A 208 -22.39 -12.12 0.52
C GLU A 208 -21.43 -11.80 -0.64
N ILE A 209 -20.18 -11.45 -0.34
CA ILE A 209 -19.11 -11.30 -1.33
C ILE A 209 -18.89 -12.63 -2.05
N GLU A 210 -18.76 -13.75 -1.33
CA GLU A 210 -18.64 -15.09 -1.96
C GLU A 210 -19.86 -15.42 -2.85
N ARG A 211 -21.09 -15.05 -2.43
CA ARG A 211 -22.28 -15.20 -3.28
C ARG A 211 -22.24 -14.34 -4.53
N ILE A 212 -21.85 -13.07 -4.42
CA ILE A 212 -21.76 -12.13 -5.55
C ILE A 212 -20.62 -12.53 -6.50
N GLU A 213 -19.47 -12.95 -5.98
CA GLU A 213 -18.35 -13.47 -6.79
C GLU A 213 -18.74 -14.74 -7.54
N LEU A 214 -19.47 -15.68 -6.89
CA LEU A 214 -20.01 -16.86 -7.56
C LEU A 214 -21.08 -16.51 -8.60
N GLN A 215 -21.94 -15.52 -8.33
CA GLN A 215 -22.92 -15.02 -9.29
C GLN A 215 -22.23 -14.39 -10.51
N VAL A 216 -21.26 -13.48 -10.31
CA VAL A 216 -20.47 -12.87 -11.39
C VAL A 216 -19.69 -13.94 -12.16
N GLN A 217 -19.13 -14.94 -11.49
CA GLN A 217 -18.51 -16.10 -12.16
C GLN A 217 -19.52 -16.94 -12.94
N GLN A 218 -20.79 -17.02 -12.54
CA GLN A 218 -21.82 -17.78 -13.24
C GLN A 218 -22.41 -16.98 -14.41
N GLU A 219 -22.59 -15.67 -14.25
CA GLU A 219 -23.00 -14.73 -15.29
C GLU A 219 -21.93 -14.65 -16.38
N THR A 220 -20.66 -14.42 -16.03
CA THR A 220 -19.55 -14.46 -17.00
C THR A 220 -19.39 -15.81 -17.68
N LYS A 221 -19.60 -16.96 -17.00
CA LYS A 221 -19.64 -18.29 -17.65
C LYS A 221 -20.83 -18.44 -18.61
N SER A 222 -21.98 -17.85 -18.27
CA SER A 222 -23.18 -17.86 -19.12
C SER A 222 -23.00 -16.97 -20.35
N GLU A 223 -22.44 -15.77 -20.19
CA GLU A 223 -22.08 -14.88 -21.30
C GLU A 223 -20.96 -15.46 -22.16
N THR A 224 -19.97 -16.15 -21.57
CA THR A 224 -18.90 -16.88 -22.29
C THR A 224 -19.48 -18.00 -23.18
N SER A 225 -20.62 -18.59 -22.82
CA SER A 225 -21.31 -19.58 -23.69
C SER A 225 -21.92 -18.97 -24.96
N LEU A 226 -22.07 -17.63 -24.99
CA LEU A 226 -22.53 -16.84 -26.13
C LEU A 226 -21.35 -16.10 -26.82
N ALA A 227 -20.31 -15.76 -26.06
CA ALA A 227 -19.08 -15.10 -26.50
C ALA A 227 -17.91 -16.06 -26.77
N GLN A 228 -18.19 -17.27 -27.28
CA GLN A 228 -17.18 -18.27 -27.64
C GLN A 228 -16.37 -17.87 -28.88
N ALA A 229 -15.51 -16.85 -28.74
CA ALA A 229 -14.65 -16.31 -29.81
C ALA A 229 -13.26 -15.83 -29.31
N CYS A 230 -13.18 -15.09 -28.21
CA CYS A 230 -11.93 -14.56 -27.65
C CYS A 230 -11.90 -14.73 -26.13
N SER A 231 -10.76 -15.15 -25.57
CA SER A 231 -10.63 -15.52 -24.14
C SER A 231 -9.50 -14.75 -23.45
N PRO A 232 -9.78 -14.06 -22.32
CA PRO A 232 -8.73 -13.56 -21.41
C PRO A 232 -8.32 -14.60 -20.36
N ASN A 233 -9.13 -15.65 -20.14
CA ASN A 233 -8.87 -16.67 -19.12
C ASN A 233 -7.81 -17.71 -19.54
N SER A 234 -7.11 -17.45 -20.65
CA SER A 234 -6.12 -18.38 -21.20
C SER A 234 -4.74 -18.22 -20.54
N GLU A 235 -4.31 -16.99 -20.24
CA GLU A 235 -2.91 -16.73 -19.83
C GLU A 235 -2.53 -17.43 -18.53
N ALA A 236 -3.31 -17.30 -17.45
CA ALA A 236 -2.99 -17.93 -16.17
C ALA A 236 -2.94 -19.47 -16.23
N HIS A 237 -3.81 -20.09 -17.06
CA HIS A 237 -3.81 -21.54 -17.23
C HIS A 237 -2.68 -22.01 -18.16
N ILE A 238 -2.37 -21.24 -19.21
CA ILE A 238 -1.20 -21.47 -20.08
C ILE A 238 0.09 -21.31 -19.28
N GLU A 239 0.20 -20.33 -18.39
CA GLU A 239 1.40 -20.10 -17.58
C GLU A 239 1.60 -21.22 -16.55
N GLU A 240 0.54 -21.71 -15.89
CA GLU A 240 0.62 -22.90 -15.02
C GLU A 240 0.98 -24.18 -15.82
N GLN A 241 0.41 -24.35 -17.02
CA GLN A 241 0.71 -25.49 -17.89
C GLN A 241 2.13 -25.43 -18.48
N LEU A 242 2.63 -24.25 -18.85
CA LEU A 242 4.01 -24.03 -19.26
C LEU A 242 4.97 -24.27 -18.09
N GLN A 243 4.61 -23.84 -16.89
CA GLN A 243 5.39 -24.10 -15.67
C GLN A 243 5.50 -25.61 -15.40
N GLU A 244 4.41 -26.37 -15.52
CA GLU A 244 4.44 -27.84 -15.43
C GLU A 244 5.28 -28.49 -16.55
N TYR A 245 5.17 -27.98 -17.77
CA TYR A 245 5.93 -28.46 -18.94
C TYR A 245 7.43 -28.10 -18.90
N LEU A 246 7.81 -27.07 -18.15
CA LEU A 246 9.21 -26.69 -17.87
C LEU A 246 9.79 -27.45 -16.67
N TYR A 247 8.97 -27.79 -15.66
CA TYR A 247 9.38 -28.64 -14.54
C TYR A 247 9.49 -30.13 -14.91
N THR A 248 8.74 -30.58 -15.91
CA THR A 248 8.91 -31.91 -16.50
C THR A 248 10.08 -31.88 -17.49
N SER A 249 11.15 -32.63 -17.19
CA SER A 249 12.38 -32.64 -18.02
C SER A 249 12.15 -33.09 -19.47
N ASP A 250 11.04 -33.79 -19.73
CA ASP A 250 10.62 -34.25 -21.06
C ASP A 250 10.18 -33.09 -21.97
N GLY A 251 9.46 -32.09 -21.43
CA GLY A 251 8.98 -30.94 -22.20
C GLY A 251 10.10 -30.01 -22.65
N VAL A 252 11.13 -29.83 -21.81
CA VAL A 252 12.35 -29.10 -22.17
C VAL A 252 13.13 -29.81 -23.29
N VAL A 253 13.22 -31.15 -23.23
CA VAL A 253 13.87 -31.95 -24.30
C VAL A 253 13.07 -31.89 -25.60
N GLN A 254 11.74 -31.95 -25.53
CA GLN A 254 10.87 -31.83 -26.71
C GLN A 254 10.98 -30.44 -27.37
N LEU A 255 11.08 -29.37 -26.58
CA LEU A 255 11.35 -28.01 -27.10
C LEU A 255 12.72 -27.92 -27.76
N ASP A 256 13.77 -28.46 -27.14
CA ASP A 256 15.12 -28.43 -27.72
C ASP A 256 15.19 -29.19 -29.05
N MET A 257 14.54 -30.36 -29.15
CA MET A 257 14.40 -31.09 -30.42
C MET A 257 13.66 -30.28 -31.50
N GLU A 258 12.58 -29.57 -31.14
CA GLU A 258 11.81 -28.78 -32.10
C GLU A 258 12.57 -27.50 -32.52
N VAL A 259 13.39 -26.93 -31.63
CA VAL A 259 14.33 -25.84 -31.96
C VAL A 259 15.43 -26.33 -32.90
N GLN A 260 16.03 -27.50 -32.64
CA GLN A 260 17.02 -28.13 -33.54
C GLN A 260 16.41 -28.38 -34.93
N ARG A 261 15.20 -28.94 -35.01
CA ARG A 261 14.48 -29.18 -36.27
C ARG A 261 14.21 -27.89 -37.06
N HIS A 262 13.87 -26.79 -36.38
CA HIS A 262 13.74 -25.48 -37.03
C HIS A 262 15.10 -24.92 -37.47
N GLN A 263 16.16 -25.09 -36.69
CA GLN A 263 17.50 -24.63 -37.03
C GLN A 263 18.05 -25.34 -38.28
N GLU A 264 17.82 -26.65 -38.43
CA GLU A 264 18.14 -27.41 -39.64
C GLU A 264 17.36 -26.91 -40.85
N LEU A 265 16.05 -26.68 -40.72
CA LEU A 265 15.21 -26.15 -41.79
C LEU A 265 15.64 -24.74 -42.23
N ILE A 266 16.01 -23.87 -41.28
CA ILE A 266 16.53 -22.53 -41.56
C ILE A 266 17.85 -22.62 -42.33
N LEU A 267 18.75 -23.55 -41.95
CA LEU A 267 20.01 -23.77 -42.67
C LEU A 267 19.77 -24.32 -44.10
N GLN A 268 18.82 -25.24 -44.28
CA GLN A 268 18.44 -25.72 -45.61
C GLN A 268 17.89 -24.59 -46.49
N LEU A 269 16.90 -23.84 -45.99
CA LEU A 269 16.30 -22.73 -46.73
C LEU A 269 17.32 -21.62 -47.04
N SER A 270 18.26 -21.35 -46.13
CA SER A 270 19.38 -20.42 -46.38
C SER A 270 20.27 -20.91 -47.53
N HIS A 271 20.59 -22.21 -47.56
CA HIS A 271 21.37 -22.80 -48.66
C HIS A 271 20.64 -22.78 -50.00
N GLU A 272 19.31 -22.99 -50.01
CA GLU A 272 18.46 -22.87 -51.19
C GLU A 272 18.38 -21.43 -51.70
N ILE A 273 18.23 -20.45 -50.79
CA ILE A 273 18.28 -19.02 -51.12
C ILE A 273 19.66 -18.64 -51.69
N ASP A 274 20.76 -19.04 -51.04
CA ASP A 274 22.12 -18.81 -51.55
C ASP A 274 22.33 -19.46 -52.92
N ALA A 275 21.73 -20.63 -53.17
CA ALA A 275 21.84 -21.33 -54.45
C ALA A 275 21.07 -20.60 -55.55
N GLU A 276 19.86 -20.11 -55.27
CA GLU A 276 19.07 -19.35 -56.24
C GLU A 276 19.66 -17.94 -56.47
N LEU A 277 20.21 -17.28 -55.45
CA LEU A 277 20.97 -16.03 -55.60
C LEU A 277 22.22 -16.22 -56.45
N ARG A 278 23.00 -17.29 -56.23
CA ARG A 278 24.16 -17.63 -57.08
C ARG A 278 23.72 -17.92 -58.51
N LYS A 279 22.62 -18.67 -58.71
CA LYS A 279 22.02 -18.96 -60.02
C LYS A 279 21.53 -17.71 -60.74
N ALA A 280 20.88 -16.77 -60.05
CA ALA A 280 20.49 -15.47 -60.59
C ALA A 280 21.72 -14.60 -60.96
N SER A 281 22.78 -14.60 -60.14
CA SER A 281 24.02 -13.89 -60.46
C SER A 281 24.75 -14.48 -61.68
N LEU A 282 24.67 -15.80 -61.88
CA LEU A 282 25.20 -16.48 -63.06
C LEU A 282 24.38 -16.20 -64.31
N ALA A 283 23.04 -16.11 -64.20
CA ALA A 283 22.18 -15.72 -65.31
C ALA A 283 22.50 -14.29 -65.79
N LEU A 284 22.62 -13.33 -64.86
CA LEU A 284 23.03 -11.95 -65.17
C LEU A 284 24.43 -11.88 -65.80
N ALA A 285 25.36 -12.73 -65.37
CA ALA A 285 26.69 -12.81 -65.97
C ALA A 285 26.69 -13.43 -67.39
N GLN A 286 25.70 -14.25 -67.75
CA GLN A 286 25.57 -14.78 -69.11
C GLN A 286 24.99 -13.76 -70.11
N ASP A 287 24.21 -12.77 -69.65
CA ASP A 287 23.65 -11.74 -70.54
C ASP A 287 24.75 -10.78 -71.07
N GLU A 288 25.74 -10.39 -70.25
CA GLU A 288 26.84 -9.51 -70.72
C GLU A 288 27.78 -10.21 -71.72
N ASP A 289 27.99 -11.52 -71.61
CA ASP A 289 28.77 -12.31 -72.58
C ASP A 289 27.98 -12.62 -73.88
N GLN A 290 26.67 -12.30 -73.94
CA GLN A 290 25.78 -12.73 -75.04
C GLN A 290 25.02 -11.60 -75.78
N GLU A 291 25.46 -10.34 -75.70
CA GLU A 291 25.13 -9.28 -76.70
C GLU A 291 25.71 -9.55 -78.12
N GLY A 292 25.94 -10.82 -78.47
CA GLY A 292 26.67 -11.26 -79.66
C GLY A 292 25.89 -12.06 -80.70
N MET A 293 24.69 -12.61 -80.41
CA MET A 293 23.93 -13.34 -81.44
C MET A 293 22.42 -13.52 -81.24
N ALA A 294 21.71 -13.30 -82.36
CA ALA A 294 20.43 -13.91 -82.76
C ALA A 294 19.18 -13.68 -81.89
N THR A 295 18.30 -12.81 -82.43
CA THR A 295 16.85 -12.76 -82.15
C THR A 295 16.18 -14.15 -82.15
N GLY A 296 15.44 -14.50 -81.09
CA GLY A 296 14.65 -15.73 -81.00
C GLY A 296 13.36 -15.56 -80.18
N SER A 297 12.21 -15.46 -80.85
CA SER A 297 10.91 -15.23 -80.20
C SER A 297 10.43 -16.45 -79.40
N TRP A 298 10.04 -16.23 -78.13
CA TRP A 298 9.17 -17.16 -77.40
C TRP A 298 8.35 -16.44 -76.31
N ILE A 299 7.07 -16.14 -76.60
CA ILE A 299 6.08 -15.67 -75.60
C ILE A 299 4.80 -16.49 -75.78
N PRO A 300 4.39 -17.33 -74.80
CA PRO A 300 3.15 -18.10 -74.85
C PRO A 300 1.97 -17.28 -74.30
N ALA A 301 1.36 -16.45 -75.17
CA ALA A 301 0.38 -15.42 -74.79
C ALA A 301 -0.84 -15.92 -73.99
N ASP A 302 -1.29 -17.17 -74.19
CA ASP A 302 -2.45 -17.74 -73.49
C ASP A 302 -2.21 -17.96 -71.97
N THR A 303 -0.96 -17.90 -71.51
CA THR A 303 -0.61 -18.18 -70.10
C THR A 303 -0.93 -17.01 -69.17
N ASP A 304 -0.75 -15.78 -69.64
CA ASP A 304 -0.83 -14.56 -68.84
C ASP A 304 -2.28 -14.17 -68.51
N GLU A 305 -3.21 -14.20 -69.48
CA GLU A 305 -4.58 -13.73 -69.27
C GLU A 305 -5.34 -14.62 -68.27
N ALA A 306 -5.06 -15.93 -68.25
CA ALA A 306 -5.58 -16.85 -67.24
C ALA A 306 -5.03 -16.54 -65.83
N PHE A 307 -3.75 -16.16 -65.72
CA PHE A 307 -3.12 -15.77 -64.47
C PHE A 307 -3.68 -14.43 -63.95
N TYR A 308 -3.69 -13.38 -64.77
CA TYR A 308 -4.22 -12.07 -64.40
C TYR A 308 -5.72 -12.12 -64.02
N THR A 309 -6.53 -12.92 -64.72
CA THR A 309 -7.96 -13.08 -64.37
C THR A 309 -8.21 -13.98 -63.15
N ALA A 310 -7.23 -14.76 -62.70
CA ALA A 310 -7.26 -15.42 -61.39
C ALA A 310 -6.84 -14.44 -60.28
N GLU A 311 -5.77 -13.68 -60.50
CA GLU A 311 -5.24 -12.69 -59.55
C GLU A 311 -6.25 -11.56 -59.26
N ILE A 312 -6.92 -11.03 -60.28
CA ILE A 312 -8.00 -10.03 -60.11
C ILE A 312 -9.17 -10.61 -59.27
N LYS A 313 -9.45 -11.92 -59.33
CA LYS A 313 -10.46 -12.57 -58.48
C LYS A 313 -9.95 -12.71 -57.04
N ARG A 314 -8.68 -13.05 -56.84
CA ARG A 314 -8.03 -13.11 -55.51
C ARG A 314 -8.10 -11.74 -54.82
N LEU A 315 -7.58 -10.70 -55.47
CA LEU A 315 -7.57 -9.32 -54.97
C LEU A 315 -8.99 -8.79 -54.69
N ARG A 316 -9.99 -9.15 -55.52
CA ARG A 316 -11.39 -8.81 -55.26
C ARG A 316 -11.97 -9.57 -54.05
N GLY A 317 -11.56 -10.82 -53.83
CA GLY A 317 -11.91 -11.59 -52.64
C GLY A 317 -11.34 -10.95 -51.36
N GLU A 318 -10.06 -10.60 -51.39
CA GLU A 318 -9.35 -9.93 -50.29
C GLU A 318 -9.93 -8.54 -49.99
N LEU A 319 -10.26 -7.74 -51.01
CA LEU A 319 -10.95 -6.47 -50.84
C LEU A 319 -12.33 -6.62 -50.19
N ASN A 320 -13.13 -7.60 -50.65
CA ASN A 320 -14.45 -7.88 -50.06
C ASN A 320 -14.33 -8.35 -48.60
N HIS A 321 -13.33 -9.20 -48.29
CA HIS A 321 -13.08 -9.66 -46.93
C HIS A 321 -12.62 -8.51 -46.02
N SER A 322 -11.67 -7.70 -46.47
CA SER A 322 -11.20 -6.50 -45.76
C SER A 322 -12.33 -5.49 -45.51
N LEU A 323 -13.22 -5.29 -46.49
CA LEU A 323 -14.40 -4.44 -46.33
C LEU A 323 -15.38 -4.99 -45.29
N PHE A 324 -15.68 -6.29 -45.32
CA PHE A 324 -16.56 -6.92 -44.33
C PHE A 324 -15.97 -6.85 -42.92
N THR A 325 -14.69 -7.19 -42.76
CA THR A 325 -13.96 -7.10 -41.50
C THR A 325 -13.91 -5.66 -40.98
N GLY A 326 -13.66 -4.67 -41.85
CA GLY A 326 -13.70 -3.25 -41.51
C GLY A 326 -15.07 -2.77 -41.02
N VAL A 327 -16.16 -3.19 -41.67
CA VAL A 327 -17.53 -2.91 -41.21
C VAL A 327 -17.83 -3.60 -39.88
N SER A 328 -17.36 -4.84 -39.69
CA SER A 328 -17.53 -5.57 -38.43
C SER A 328 -16.81 -4.87 -37.27
N ILE A 329 -15.56 -4.43 -37.48
CA ILE A 329 -14.78 -3.67 -36.49
C ILE A 329 -15.43 -2.31 -36.22
N HIS A 330 -15.95 -1.62 -37.25
CA HIS A 330 -16.66 -0.36 -37.07
C HIS A 330 -17.93 -0.51 -36.21
N ASN A 331 -18.71 -1.58 -36.45
CA ASN A 331 -19.89 -1.90 -35.63
C ASN A 331 -19.51 -2.24 -34.18
N GLN A 332 -18.43 -2.99 -33.97
CA GLN A 332 -17.91 -3.30 -32.63
C GLN A 332 -17.46 -2.03 -31.90
N ALA A 333 -16.73 -1.13 -32.58
CA ALA A 333 -16.32 0.16 -32.03
C ALA A 333 -17.51 1.05 -31.67
N ALA A 334 -18.58 1.05 -32.48
CA ALA A 334 -19.81 1.80 -32.20
C ALA A 334 -20.58 1.26 -30.98
N GLU A 335 -20.57 -0.06 -30.74
CA GLU A 335 -21.17 -0.63 -29.53
C GLU A 335 -20.31 -0.32 -28.28
N ILE A 336 -18.97 -0.34 -28.40
CA ILE A 336 -18.06 0.07 -27.31
C ILE A 336 -18.24 1.55 -26.97
N ASP A 337 -18.33 2.44 -27.97
CA ASP A 337 -18.64 3.87 -27.79
C ASP A 337 -20.00 4.09 -27.09
N LYS A 338 -21.01 3.28 -27.43
CA LYS A 338 -22.32 3.26 -26.76
C LYS A 338 -22.22 2.77 -25.31
N GLN A 339 -21.38 1.80 -24.99
CA GLN A 339 -21.14 1.34 -23.61
C GLN A 339 -20.37 2.39 -22.78
N ILE A 340 -19.33 3.01 -23.35
CA ILE A 340 -18.61 4.12 -22.71
C ILE A 340 -19.59 5.24 -22.35
N LYS A 341 -20.43 5.67 -23.30
CA LYS A 341 -21.48 6.68 -23.04
C LYS A 341 -22.50 6.25 -21.98
N TYR A 342 -22.79 4.96 -21.84
CA TYR A 342 -23.64 4.47 -20.75
C TYR A 342 -22.94 4.57 -19.38
N PHE A 343 -21.66 4.18 -19.31
CA PHE A 343 -20.86 4.30 -18.08
C PHE A 343 -20.62 5.76 -17.69
N ASP A 344 -20.32 6.66 -18.64
CA ASP A 344 -20.18 8.10 -18.40
C ASP A 344 -21.44 8.71 -17.79
N ASN A 345 -22.62 8.43 -18.37
CA ASN A 345 -23.90 8.90 -17.83
C ASN A 345 -24.19 8.33 -16.43
N THR A 346 -23.82 7.08 -16.18
CA THR A 346 -23.97 6.43 -14.86
C THR A 346 -23.00 7.04 -13.84
N LEU A 347 -21.77 7.36 -14.24
CA LEU A 347 -20.77 8.02 -13.40
C LEU A 347 -21.19 9.45 -13.03
N VAL A 348 -21.69 10.22 -13.99
CA VAL A 348 -22.24 11.57 -13.75
C VAL A 348 -23.45 11.52 -12.80
N SER A 349 -24.34 10.53 -12.96
CA SER A 349 -25.46 10.31 -12.05
C SER A 349 -24.99 9.97 -10.62
N LYS A 350 -23.93 9.17 -10.49
CA LYS A 350 -23.34 8.81 -9.19
C LYS A 350 -22.57 9.95 -8.54
N ASP A 351 -21.84 10.77 -9.30
CA ASP A 351 -21.25 12.00 -8.79
C ASP A 351 -22.34 12.96 -8.28
N GLN A 352 -23.44 13.13 -9.04
CA GLN A 352 -24.58 13.93 -8.62
C GLN A 352 -25.23 13.41 -7.32
N GLU A 353 -25.32 12.09 -7.13
CA GLU A 353 -25.76 11.47 -5.87
C GLU A 353 -24.79 11.74 -4.72
N CYS A 354 -23.48 11.61 -4.95
CA CYS A 354 -22.45 11.96 -3.96
C CYS A 354 -22.50 13.45 -3.56
N TRP A 355 -22.69 14.37 -4.51
CA TRP A 355 -22.89 15.80 -4.23
C TRP A 355 -24.15 16.06 -3.40
N GLN A 356 -25.26 15.37 -3.69
CA GLN A 356 -26.49 15.48 -2.90
C GLN A 356 -26.30 14.96 -1.46
N LEU A 357 -25.64 13.82 -1.29
CA LEU A 357 -25.33 13.25 0.03
C LEU A 357 -24.36 14.14 0.82
N ALA A 358 -23.33 14.70 0.17
CA ALA A 358 -22.42 15.65 0.80
C ALA A 358 -23.13 16.95 1.23
N ALA A 359 -24.07 17.45 0.44
CA ALA A 359 -24.91 18.59 0.80
C ALA A 359 -25.87 18.27 1.97
N GLN A 360 -26.44 17.07 2.02
CA GLN A 360 -27.28 16.64 3.15
C GLN A 360 -26.46 16.50 4.43
N LEU A 361 -25.26 15.89 4.37
CA LEU A 361 -24.35 15.77 5.51
C LEU A 361 -23.90 17.15 6.03
N SER A 362 -23.56 18.09 5.15
CA SER A 362 -23.19 19.45 5.60
C SER A 362 -24.37 20.19 6.22
N SER A 363 -25.59 20.01 5.71
CA SER A 363 -26.83 20.53 6.31
C SER A 363 -27.08 19.98 7.71
N LEU A 364 -26.85 18.68 7.94
CA LEU A 364 -26.98 18.04 9.26
C LEU A 364 -25.87 18.47 10.23
N GLN A 365 -24.63 18.60 9.74
CA GLN A 365 -23.49 19.07 10.53
C GLN A 365 -23.65 20.53 10.98
N ILE A 366 -24.32 21.37 10.18
CA ILE A 366 -24.70 22.73 10.56
C ILE A 366 -25.74 22.72 11.70
N THR A 367 -26.71 21.81 11.70
CA THR A 367 -27.69 21.71 12.80
C THR A 367 -27.08 21.21 14.12
N ASP A 368 -26.21 20.20 14.10
CA ASP A 368 -25.48 19.72 15.30
C ASP A 368 -24.56 20.80 15.90
N SER A 369 -24.21 21.83 15.13
CA SER A 369 -23.38 22.96 15.58
C SER A 369 -24.18 24.11 16.23
N THR A 370 -25.50 23.94 16.46
CA THR A 370 -26.40 25.03 16.87
C THR A 370 -27.21 24.80 18.16
N GLU A 371 -26.80 23.87 19.02
CA GLU A 371 -27.35 23.73 20.38
C GLU A 371 -26.34 24.05 21.50
N GLU A 372 -26.05 25.34 21.71
CA GLU A 372 -26.03 25.94 23.05
C GLU A 372 -26.24 27.48 22.97
N GLU A 373 -26.71 28.08 24.07
CA GLU A 373 -27.10 29.51 24.23
C GLU A 373 -28.28 30.05 23.37
N GLN A 374 -29.51 29.95 23.92
CA GLN A 374 -30.54 30.99 23.73
C GLN A 374 -30.62 31.88 25.00
N PRO A 375 -31.13 33.12 24.90
CA PRO A 375 -32.54 33.29 25.32
C PRO A 375 -33.36 34.38 24.58
N ILE A 376 -34.70 34.18 24.59
CA ILE A 376 -35.80 35.18 24.51
C ILE A 376 -36.29 35.66 23.10
N THR A 377 -37.44 35.10 22.69
CA THR A 377 -38.74 35.77 22.30
C THR A 377 -38.71 36.82 21.15
N VAL A 378 -39.59 36.81 20.12
CA VAL A 378 -41.06 36.88 20.18
C VAL A 378 -41.80 36.09 19.07
N GLN A 379 -42.73 35.24 19.51
CA GLN A 379 -44.03 34.83 18.93
C GLN A 379 -44.53 35.48 17.60
N GLY A 380 -44.88 34.64 16.61
CA GLY A 380 -45.67 35.05 15.42
C GLY A 380 -46.35 33.85 14.74
N LYS A 381 -47.66 33.96 14.44
CA LYS A 381 -48.47 32.95 13.71
C LYS A 381 -48.39 33.24 12.20
N SER A 382 -48.55 32.28 11.29
CA SER A 382 -49.87 31.80 10.79
C SER A 382 -49.72 30.64 9.79
N GLU A 383 -50.84 30.06 9.37
CA GLU A 383 -50.93 28.86 8.50
C GLU A 383 -50.91 29.17 6.98
N THR A 384 -50.92 28.10 6.17
CA THR A 384 -51.53 27.95 4.80
C THR A 384 -50.66 28.12 3.53
N GLN A 385 -50.56 27.01 2.79
CA GLN A 385 -50.51 26.81 1.32
C GLN A 385 -49.61 27.64 0.37
N CYS A 386 -48.72 26.92 -0.33
CA CYS A 386 -48.67 26.73 -1.80
C CYS A 386 -49.15 27.87 -2.75
N GLY A 387 -48.28 28.34 -3.66
CA GLY A 387 -48.75 28.99 -4.91
C GLY A 387 -47.77 29.90 -5.69
N ILE A 388 -47.13 29.34 -6.73
CA ILE A 388 -46.87 29.92 -8.07
C ILE A 388 -46.59 31.44 -8.23
N SER A 389 -45.35 31.75 -8.61
CA SER A 389 -44.86 32.72 -9.64
C SER A 389 -45.61 34.03 -9.99
N GLN A 390 -44.92 35.18 -9.80
CA GLN A 390 -44.84 36.35 -10.72
C GLN A 390 -43.79 37.36 -10.17
N THR A 391 -42.60 37.58 -10.75
CA THR A 391 -42.23 38.36 -11.97
C THR A 391 -42.63 39.85 -11.99
N VAL A 392 -41.65 40.75 -11.79
CA VAL A 392 -41.63 42.13 -12.35
C VAL A 392 -40.20 42.47 -12.80
N LYS A 393 -40.03 43.22 -13.90
CA LYS A 393 -38.72 43.63 -14.46
C LYS A 393 -38.61 45.16 -14.60
N LEU A 394 -37.45 45.73 -14.22
CA LEU A 394 -36.81 46.91 -14.83
C LEU A 394 -35.29 46.62 -14.83
N LYS A 395 -34.54 46.57 -15.96
CA LYS A 395 -34.20 47.61 -16.97
C LYS A 395 -33.41 48.77 -16.32
N HIS A 396 -32.21 49.19 -16.74
CA HIS A 396 -31.28 48.83 -17.86
C HIS A 396 -29.85 49.41 -17.50
N THR A 397 -28.69 49.31 -18.18
CA THR A 397 -28.27 49.07 -19.60
C THR A 397 -26.84 48.47 -19.70
N LEU A 398 -26.58 47.82 -20.85
CA LEU A 398 -25.33 47.44 -21.59
C LEU A 398 -24.07 48.35 -21.40
N SER A 399 -22.82 47.85 -21.23
CA SER A 399 -21.84 47.12 -22.13
C SER A 399 -20.81 48.07 -22.82
N PRO A 400 -19.60 47.65 -23.34
CA PRO A 400 -19.34 46.52 -24.27
C PRO A 400 -18.02 45.70 -24.05
N LEU A 401 -17.74 44.78 -25.02
CA LEU A 401 -16.49 44.16 -25.55
C LEU A 401 -15.13 44.36 -24.81
N ASP A 402 -14.11 43.47 -24.89
CA ASP A 402 -13.73 42.42 -25.87
C ASP A 402 -13.58 41.03 -25.21
N ILE A 403 -13.31 39.86 -25.84
CA ILE A 403 -12.70 39.42 -27.13
C ILE A 403 -11.15 39.22 -27.13
N THR A 404 -10.69 38.23 -26.36
CA THR A 404 -9.52 37.33 -26.59
C THR A 404 -9.92 35.95 -26.02
N ASP A 405 -9.73 34.77 -26.62
CA ASP A 405 -8.70 34.25 -27.54
C ASP A 405 -7.28 34.19 -26.96
N THR A 406 -7.03 33.12 -26.19
CA THR A 406 -5.70 32.59 -25.90
C THR A 406 -5.78 31.06 -25.82
N ASP A 407 -5.40 30.40 -26.92
CA ASP A 407 -4.87 29.03 -26.88
C ASP A 407 -3.66 28.95 -25.92
N SER A 408 -3.48 27.82 -25.25
CA SER A 408 -2.33 27.52 -24.36
C SER A 408 -2.23 26.03 -24.04
N ASP A 409 -1.99 25.25 -25.10
CA ASP A 409 -1.16 24.03 -25.13
C ASP A 409 -1.39 22.88 -24.12
N THR A 410 -1.73 21.73 -24.70
CA THR A 410 -1.37 20.40 -24.20
C THR A 410 0.15 20.22 -24.09
N GLY A 411 0.74 20.59 -22.96
CA GLY A 411 2.19 20.81 -22.80
C GLY A 411 3.08 19.68 -22.26
N ILE A 412 2.74 18.38 -22.41
CA ILE A 412 3.63 17.27 -21.98
C ILE A 412 3.85 16.13 -23.01
N SER A 413 4.09 16.50 -24.28
CA SER A 413 4.67 15.60 -25.28
C SER A 413 6.15 15.91 -25.52
N SER A 414 7.03 15.51 -24.58
CA SER A 414 8.49 15.52 -24.82
C SER A 414 9.25 14.54 -23.92
N THR A 415 9.42 13.31 -24.41
CA THR A 415 10.33 12.30 -23.85
C THR A 415 11.30 11.77 -24.92
N HIS A 416 11.64 12.61 -25.91
CA HIS A 416 12.55 12.22 -26.99
C HIS A 416 13.41 13.37 -27.53
N SER A 417 14.59 13.57 -26.92
CA SER A 417 15.80 14.12 -27.57
C SER A 417 16.98 14.16 -26.59
N GLN A 418 17.93 13.22 -26.71
CA GLN A 418 19.35 13.49 -26.99
C GLN A 418 20.21 12.23 -26.75
N ASP A 419 20.28 11.36 -27.76
CA ASP A 419 21.44 10.48 -27.93
C ASP A 419 22.68 11.35 -28.18
N SER A 420 23.53 11.49 -27.16
CA SER A 420 24.80 12.19 -27.27
C SER A 420 25.87 11.22 -27.80
N LEU A 421 25.89 11.04 -29.13
CA LEU A 421 26.95 10.32 -29.84
C LEU A 421 28.32 10.83 -29.38
N SER A 422 29.05 9.99 -28.63
CA SER A 422 30.39 10.27 -28.13
C SER A 422 31.39 9.43 -28.92
N PRO A 423 32.19 10.03 -29.82
CA PRO A 423 33.17 9.27 -30.61
C PRO A 423 34.27 8.65 -29.73
N CYS A 424 34.81 7.52 -30.18
CA CYS A 424 35.87 6.78 -29.51
C CYS A 424 37.15 7.61 -29.30
N LEU A 425 37.91 7.31 -28.26
CA LEU A 425 39.35 7.01 -28.38
C LEU A 425 39.80 6.10 -27.23
N ASP A 426 40.54 5.05 -27.56
CA ASP A 426 41.11 4.08 -26.61
C ASP A 426 42.34 4.61 -25.86
N PHE A 427 42.50 4.22 -24.59
CA PHE A 427 43.81 4.04 -23.96
C PHE A 427 43.78 2.83 -22.99
N PRO A 428 44.79 1.94 -23.02
CA PRO A 428 44.82 0.72 -22.21
C PRO A 428 45.25 0.97 -20.75
N PRO A 429 44.95 0.04 -19.82
CA PRO A 429 45.35 0.15 -18.42
C PRO A 429 46.88 -0.02 -18.23
N PRO A 430 47.48 0.58 -17.19
CA PRO A 430 48.87 0.35 -16.82
C PRO A 430 49.07 -1.04 -16.20
N LEU A 431 50.26 -1.61 -16.41
CA LEU A 431 50.70 -2.86 -15.80
C LEU A 431 51.44 -2.59 -14.48
N ASP A 432 50.89 -3.04 -13.36
CA ASP A 432 51.63 -3.17 -12.10
C ASP A 432 52.41 -4.49 -12.08
N THR A 433 53.73 -4.40 -12.25
CA THR A 433 54.68 -5.47 -11.87
C THR A 433 55.94 -4.84 -11.28
N ASP A 434 56.01 -4.77 -9.95
CA ASP A 434 57.22 -4.36 -9.22
C ASP A 434 58.37 -5.38 -9.40
N VAL A 435 59.61 -4.86 -9.44
CA VAL A 435 60.89 -5.57 -9.30
C VAL A 435 61.81 -4.75 -8.41
#